data_AF-A0A059D1V1-F1
#
_entry.id   AF-A0A059D1V1-F1
#
_cell.length_a   1.000
_cell.length_b   1.000
_cell.length_c   1.000
_cell.angle_alpha   90.00
_cell.angle_beta   90.00
_cell.angle_gamma   90.00
#
_symmetry.space_group_name_H-M   'P 1'
#
loop_
_entity.id
_entity.type
_entity.pdbx_description
1 polymer ?
#
loop_
_entity_poly.entity_id
_entity_poly.type
_entity_poly.pdbx_seq_one_letter_code
_entity_poly.pdbx_strand_id
1 'polypeptide(L)'
;RFFPSEIGNDVDCVHALESAKALLAIKAKIRCLVEAEGIPYTYLKATVPPRDKVVILGDGNVKVVNNEEDDIGTYNIKAVDDPRTLNTTLYIRPPANAYSMNDLVSLWERKIGKTREQVYVPEEQVLKNIQACEIISISSFDWSAFPLNHMLAIYHSIFVKGDQTSFEIEPSFGVEALELYPDVKCATVD
;
A
#
# COMPACT_ATOMS: atom_id res chain seq x y z
N ARG A 1 -14.92 -17.20 -15.43
CA ARG A 1 -14.55 -15.92 -14.79
C ARG A 1 -13.27 -15.42 -15.43
N PHE A 2 -13.28 -14.25 -16.06
CA PHE A 2 -12.22 -13.65 -16.86
C PHE A 2 -11.55 -12.50 -16.10
N PHE A 3 -10.22 -12.42 -16.14
CA PHE A 3 -9.43 -11.37 -15.49
C PHE A 3 -8.68 -10.58 -16.58
N PRO A 4 -9.22 -9.44 -17.07
CA PRO A 4 -8.50 -8.62 -18.03
C PRO A 4 -7.29 -7.94 -17.38
N SER A 5 -6.36 -7.45 -18.20
CA SER A 5 -5.10 -6.82 -17.76
C SER A 5 -5.33 -5.44 -17.15
N GLU A 6 -5.87 -5.42 -15.94
CA GLU A 6 -6.30 -4.22 -15.21
C GLU A 6 -5.19 -3.61 -14.36
N ILE A 7 -4.32 -4.47 -13.82
CA ILE A 7 -3.25 -4.21 -12.85
C ILE A 7 -2.70 -2.77 -12.96
N GLY A 8 -3.25 -1.87 -12.12
CA GLY A 8 -2.99 -0.44 -12.14
C GLY A 8 -4.12 0.35 -11.46
N ASN A 9 -4.22 1.65 -11.72
CA ASN A 9 -5.36 2.45 -11.24
C ASN A 9 -6.67 2.00 -11.93
N ASP A 10 -7.78 2.15 -11.22
CA ASP A 10 -9.10 1.83 -11.76
C ASP A 10 -9.47 2.79 -12.90
N VAL A 11 -9.61 2.27 -14.12
CA VAL A 11 -9.73 3.10 -15.33
C VAL A 11 -11.03 3.88 -15.44
N ASP A 12 -12.06 3.47 -14.69
CA ASP A 12 -13.35 4.16 -14.64
C ASP A 12 -13.38 5.23 -13.53
N CYS A 13 -12.37 5.26 -12.66
CA CYS A 13 -12.30 6.12 -11.46
C CYS A 13 -10.97 6.90 -11.37
N VAL A 14 -10.53 7.54 -12.46
CA VAL A 14 -9.21 8.22 -12.55
C VAL A 14 -9.28 9.65 -13.10
N HIS A 15 -8.66 10.59 -12.39
CA HIS A 15 -8.46 11.98 -12.81
C HIS A 15 -7.09 12.15 -13.45
N ALA A 16 -6.84 11.34 -14.48
CA ALA A 16 -5.55 11.27 -15.13
C ALA A 16 -5.27 12.53 -15.95
N LEU A 17 -4.03 13.03 -15.90
CA LEU A 17 -3.54 14.03 -16.84
C LEU A 17 -3.71 13.51 -18.28
N GLU A 18 -3.82 14.42 -19.25
CA GLU A 18 -4.13 14.08 -20.66
C GLU A 18 -3.20 13.02 -21.26
N SER A 19 -1.95 12.99 -20.80
CA SER A 19 -0.93 12.01 -21.19
C SER A 19 -1.25 10.56 -20.82
N ALA A 20 -2.08 10.31 -19.79
CA ALA A 20 -2.43 8.97 -19.32
C ALA A 20 -3.84 8.51 -19.75
N LYS A 21 -4.69 9.42 -20.25
CA LYS A 21 -6.08 9.11 -20.66
C LYS A 21 -6.18 8.12 -21.81
N ALA A 22 -5.28 8.17 -22.80
CA ALA A 22 -5.32 7.28 -23.96
C ALA A 22 -5.11 5.80 -23.59
N LEU A 23 -4.26 5.52 -22.59
CA LEU A 23 -3.98 4.16 -22.12
C LEU A 23 -5.14 3.61 -21.26
N LEU A 24 -5.70 4.46 -20.39
CA LEU A 24 -6.85 4.12 -19.55
C LEU A 24 -8.10 3.86 -20.39
N ALA A 25 -8.29 4.61 -21.49
CA ALA A 25 -9.39 4.42 -22.43
C ALA A 25 -9.34 3.08 -23.17
N ILE A 26 -8.16 2.52 -23.43
CA ILE A 26 -8.02 1.17 -24.03
C ILE A 26 -8.51 0.10 -23.06
N LYS A 27 -8.17 0.22 -21.77
CA LYS A 27 -8.63 -0.70 -20.72
C LYS A 27 -10.14 -0.59 -20.50
N ALA A 28 -10.68 0.64 -20.43
CA ALA A 28 -12.12 0.87 -20.32
C ALA A 28 -12.90 0.25 -21.52
N LYS A 29 -12.37 0.35 -22.75
CA LYS A 29 -12.97 -0.33 -23.91
C LYS A 29 -12.99 -1.85 -23.78
N ILE A 30 -11.95 -2.45 -23.19
CA ILE A 30 -11.89 -3.89 -22.93
C ILE A 30 -12.94 -4.28 -21.88
N ARG A 31 -13.14 -3.48 -20.82
CA ARG A 31 -14.22 -3.68 -19.83
C ARG A 31 -15.60 -3.67 -20.49
N CYS A 32 -15.88 -2.65 -21.32
CA CYS A 32 -17.14 -2.55 -22.04
C CYS A 32 -17.41 -3.76 -22.94
N LEU A 33 -16.39 -4.29 -23.63
CA LEU A 33 -16.53 -5.47 -24.48
C LEU A 33 -16.78 -6.74 -23.66
N VAL A 34 -16.06 -6.92 -22.56
CA VAL A 34 -16.25 -8.07 -21.64
C VAL A 34 -17.66 -8.09 -21.06
N GLU A 35 -18.17 -6.92 -20.66
CA GLU A 35 -19.53 -6.72 -20.15
C GLU A 35 -20.60 -6.95 -21.22
N ALA A 36 -20.42 -6.39 -22.42
CA ALA A 36 -21.37 -6.53 -23.52
C ALA A 36 -21.55 -7.99 -23.98
N GLU A 37 -20.48 -8.80 -23.92
CA GLU A 37 -20.50 -10.22 -24.26
C GLU A 37 -21.00 -11.11 -23.11
N GLY A 38 -21.37 -10.54 -21.95
CA GLY A 38 -21.89 -11.27 -20.80
C GLY A 38 -20.87 -12.22 -20.15
N ILE A 39 -19.56 -11.99 -20.34
CA ILE A 39 -18.50 -12.84 -19.81
C ILE A 39 -18.35 -12.56 -18.30
N PRO A 40 -18.47 -13.56 -17.40
CA PRO A 40 -18.26 -13.32 -15.97
C PRO A 40 -16.83 -12.83 -15.70
N TYR A 41 -16.60 -11.70 -15.00
CA TYR A 41 -15.29 -11.05 -14.90
C TYR A 41 -14.84 -10.65 -13.48
N THR A 42 -13.57 -10.25 -13.34
CA THR A 42 -12.97 -9.61 -12.15
C THR A 42 -11.83 -8.68 -12.57
N TYR A 43 -11.87 -7.39 -12.19
CA TYR A 43 -10.86 -6.38 -12.56
C TYR A 43 -9.85 -6.21 -11.42
N LEU A 44 -8.58 -6.57 -11.67
CA LEU A 44 -7.54 -6.68 -10.65
C LEU A 44 -6.59 -5.48 -10.69
N LYS A 45 -6.36 -4.81 -9.55
CA LYS A 45 -5.54 -3.60 -9.42
C LYS A 45 -4.20 -3.92 -8.76
N ALA A 46 -3.06 -3.51 -9.35
CA ALA A 46 -1.79 -3.43 -8.61
C ALA A 46 -0.91 -2.29 -9.15
N THR A 47 -0.22 -1.60 -8.25
CA THR A 47 0.68 -0.48 -8.57
C THR A 47 2.12 -0.99 -8.75
N VAL A 48 2.77 -0.63 -9.86
CA VAL A 48 4.19 -0.97 -10.09
C VAL A 48 5.08 0.05 -9.37
N PRO A 49 6.17 -0.38 -8.71
CA PRO A 49 7.09 0.56 -8.08
C PRO A 49 7.71 1.53 -9.11
N PRO A 50 7.95 2.80 -8.75
CA PRO A 50 8.41 3.85 -9.67
C PRO A 50 9.66 3.46 -10.45
N ARG A 51 9.74 3.90 -11.72
CA ARG A 51 10.81 3.53 -12.66
C ARG A 51 11.84 4.60 -12.97
N ASP A 52 11.68 5.82 -12.48
CA ASP A 52 12.61 6.92 -12.77
C ASP A 52 13.12 7.59 -11.49
N LYS A 53 12.18 8.03 -10.65
CA LYS A 53 12.46 8.73 -9.39
C LYS A 53 11.66 8.13 -8.25
N VAL A 54 12.26 8.04 -7.07
CA VAL A 54 11.59 7.61 -5.85
C VAL A 54 11.63 8.76 -4.83
N VAL A 55 10.48 9.03 -4.23
CA VAL A 55 10.36 9.96 -3.10
C VAL A 55 10.41 9.16 -1.82
N ILE A 56 11.30 9.53 -0.91
CA ILE A 56 11.52 8.88 0.38
C ILE A 56 11.14 9.87 1.47
N LEU A 57 10.26 9.46 2.39
CA LEU A 57 9.83 10.32 3.49
C LEU A 57 10.78 10.18 4.68
N GLY A 58 11.13 11.30 5.31
CA GLY A 58 12.12 11.30 6.39
C GLY A 58 13.51 10.88 5.90
N ASP A 59 14.19 10.05 6.69
CA ASP A 59 15.49 9.46 6.35
C ASP A 59 15.36 8.11 5.62
N GLY A 60 14.14 7.58 5.51
CA GLY A 60 13.85 6.32 4.84
C GLY A 60 14.25 5.05 5.60
N ASN A 61 14.70 5.14 6.86
CA ASN A 61 15.23 3.99 7.63
C ASN A 61 14.22 3.30 8.54
N VAL A 62 13.06 3.91 8.76
CA VAL A 62 11.96 3.32 9.52
C VAL A 62 11.47 2.05 8.83
N LYS A 63 11.45 0.93 9.57
CA LYS A 63 10.95 -0.36 9.10
C LYS A 63 9.43 -0.39 9.14
N VAL A 64 8.82 -0.96 8.11
CA VAL A 64 7.39 -1.19 8.00
C VAL A 64 7.14 -2.63 7.56
N VAL A 65 6.00 -3.20 7.92
CA VAL A 65 5.66 -4.58 7.58
C VAL A 65 4.76 -4.58 6.35
N ASN A 66 5.16 -5.30 5.31
CA ASN A 66 4.41 -5.41 4.05
C ASN A 66 3.90 -6.85 3.90
N ASN A 67 2.60 -7.08 4.08
CA ASN A 67 2.01 -8.40 3.90
C ASN A 67 1.19 -8.44 2.61
N GLU A 68 1.26 -9.56 1.93
CA GLU A 68 0.43 -9.84 0.75
C GLU A 68 -1.02 -10.09 1.19
N GLU A 69 -1.96 -9.69 0.34
CA GLU A 69 -3.37 -9.64 0.73
C GLU A 69 -3.99 -11.03 0.95
N ASP A 70 -3.56 -12.08 0.24
CA ASP A 70 -4.05 -13.45 0.43
C ASP A 70 -3.57 -14.01 1.77
N ASP A 71 -2.35 -13.68 2.21
CA ASP A 71 -1.84 -14.01 3.55
C ASP A 71 -2.69 -13.37 4.66
N ILE A 72 -3.02 -12.07 4.52
CA ILE A 72 -3.90 -11.36 5.46
C ILE A 72 -5.26 -12.06 5.54
N GLY A 73 -5.82 -12.43 4.38
CA GLY A 73 -7.07 -13.19 4.30
C GLY A 73 -6.98 -14.53 5.05
N THR A 74 -5.87 -15.26 4.87
CA THR A 74 -5.63 -16.55 5.52
C THR A 74 -5.59 -16.43 7.04
N TYR A 75 -4.86 -15.45 7.59
CA TYR A 75 -4.80 -15.22 9.04
C TYR A 75 -6.14 -14.80 9.62
N ASN A 76 -6.90 -13.96 8.92
CA ASN A 76 -8.24 -13.57 9.36
C ASN A 76 -9.18 -14.78 9.49
N ILE A 77 -9.16 -15.71 8.53
CA ILE A 77 -10.00 -16.92 8.59
C ILE A 77 -9.53 -17.87 9.69
N LYS A 78 -8.23 -17.97 9.96
CA LYS A 78 -7.73 -18.78 11.08
C LYS A 78 -8.09 -18.20 12.44
N ALA A 79 -8.17 -16.88 12.54
CA ALA A 79 -8.44 -16.17 13.78
C ALA A 79 -9.92 -16.01 14.14
N VAL A 80 -10.85 -16.16 13.17
CA VAL A 80 -12.26 -15.82 13.38
C VAL A 80 -12.94 -16.64 14.50
N ASP A 81 -12.58 -17.92 14.63
CA ASP A 81 -13.16 -18.85 15.61
C ASP A 81 -12.12 -19.35 16.64
N ASP A 82 -10.91 -18.79 16.64
CA ASP A 82 -9.85 -19.19 17.57
C ASP A 82 -10.08 -18.52 18.94
N PRO A 83 -10.30 -19.26 20.03
CA PRO A 83 -10.52 -18.65 21.34
C PRO A 83 -9.31 -17.84 21.84
N ARG A 84 -8.11 -18.07 21.29
CA ARG A 84 -6.88 -17.33 21.63
C ARG A 84 -6.88 -15.89 21.10
N THR A 85 -7.72 -15.59 20.11
CA THR A 85 -7.84 -14.26 19.49
C THR A 85 -9.10 -13.51 19.94
N LEU A 86 -9.86 -14.05 20.90
CA LEU A 86 -11.03 -13.39 21.47
C LEU A 86 -10.62 -12.14 22.25
N ASN A 87 -11.24 -10.99 21.94
CA ASN A 87 -11.04 -9.70 22.62
C ASN A 87 -9.57 -9.23 22.66
N THR A 88 -8.78 -9.55 21.64
CA THR A 88 -7.38 -9.11 21.51
C THR A 88 -7.10 -8.58 20.11
N THR A 89 -5.97 -7.91 19.94
CA THR A 89 -5.49 -7.47 18.62
C THR A 89 -4.55 -8.53 18.04
N LEU A 90 -4.89 -9.07 16.87
CA LEU A 90 -3.98 -9.93 16.12
C LEU A 90 -3.03 -9.09 15.27
N TYR A 91 -1.73 -9.21 15.52
CA TYR A 91 -0.69 -8.59 14.72
C TYR A 91 -0.08 -9.60 13.75
N ILE A 92 0.14 -9.19 12.50
CA ILE A 92 0.82 -9.99 11.47
C ILE A 92 2.12 -9.26 11.14
N ARG A 93 3.21 -9.62 11.82
CA ARG A 93 4.53 -8.96 11.69
C ARG A 93 5.63 -9.96 11.32
N PRO A 94 5.55 -10.64 10.16
CA PRO A 94 6.61 -11.52 9.71
C PRO A 94 7.94 -10.74 9.57
N PRO A 95 9.01 -11.15 10.26
CA PRO A 95 10.30 -10.44 10.19
C PRO A 95 10.88 -10.37 8.77
N ALA A 96 10.57 -11.37 7.94
CA ALA A 96 10.98 -11.43 6.54
C ALA A 96 10.37 -10.31 5.68
N ASN A 97 9.30 -9.66 6.14
CA ASN A 97 8.61 -8.59 5.41
C ASN A 97 8.80 -7.21 6.03
N ALA A 98 9.69 -7.09 7.01
CA ALA A 98 10.04 -5.83 7.65
C ALA A 98 11.11 -5.07 6.82
N TYR A 99 10.66 -4.12 6.01
CA TYR A 99 11.52 -3.31 5.13
C TYR A 99 11.35 -1.83 5.42
N SER A 100 12.43 -1.08 5.30
CA SER A 100 12.39 0.38 5.24
C SER A 100 12.23 0.83 3.79
N MET A 101 11.91 2.11 3.56
CA MET A 101 11.88 2.65 2.19
C MET A 101 13.24 2.46 1.49
N ASN A 102 14.35 2.65 2.21
CA ASN A 102 15.69 2.44 1.68
C ASN A 102 15.95 0.97 1.29
N ASP A 103 15.47 0.02 2.11
CA ASP A 103 15.59 -1.40 1.78
C ASP A 103 14.75 -1.78 0.55
N LEU A 104 13.51 -1.26 0.45
CA LEU A 104 12.63 -1.49 -0.69
C LEU A 104 13.20 -0.91 -1.99
N VAL A 105 13.78 0.28 -1.93
CA VAL A 105 14.48 0.88 -3.07
C VAL A 105 15.66 0.01 -3.48
N SER A 106 16.51 -0.38 -2.53
CA SER A 106 17.68 -1.22 -2.79
C SER A 106 17.30 -2.59 -3.37
N LEU A 107 16.23 -3.20 -2.85
CA LEU A 107 15.64 -4.44 -3.33
C LEU A 107 15.18 -4.30 -4.79
N TRP A 108 14.44 -3.24 -5.08
CA TRP A 108 13.91 -2.97 -6.40
C TRP A 108 15.02 -2.66 -7.42
N GLU A 109 16.00 -1.84 -7.05
CA GLU A 109 17.18 -1.53 -7.86
C GLU A 109 17.99 -2.80 -8.22
N ARG A 110 18.13 -3.72 -7.27
CA ARG A 110 18.74 -5.04 -7.51
C ARG A 110 17.95 -5.87 -8.52
N LYS A 111 16.62 -5.92 -8.40
CA LYS A 111 15.75 -6.69 -9.31
C LYS A 111 15.77 -6.17 -10.74
N ILE A 112 15.95 -4.87 -10.94
CA ILE A 112 15.94 -4.25 -12.28
C ILE A 112 17.34 -3.97 -12.84
N GLY A 113 18.40 -4.08 -12.03
CA GLY A 113 19.79 -3.80 -12.40
C GLY A 113 20.09 -2.32 -12.70
N LYS A 114 19.38 -1.37 -12.07
CA LYS A 114 19.54 0.07 -12.31
C LYS A 114 19.35 0.87 -11.02
N THR A 115 20.20 1.86 -10.81
CA THR A 115 20.06 2.85 -9.74
C THR A 115 19.08 3.95 -10.12
N ARG A 116 18.43 4.57 -9.13
CA ARG A 116 17.36 5.55 -9.29
C ARG A 116 17.71 6.88 -8.64
N GLU A 117 17.09 7.96 -9.13
CA GLU A 117 17.13 9.22 -8.40
C GLU A 117 16.27 9.10 -7.13
N GLN A 118 16.89 9.31 -5.97
CA GLN A 118 16.23 9.28 -4.67
C GLN A 118 16.11 10.72 -4.16
N VAL A 119 14.89 11.12 -3.82
CA VAL A 119 14.64 12.43 -3.21
C VAL A 119 14.04 12.25 -1.84
N TYR A 120 14.78 12.71 -0.84
CA TYR A 120 14.38 12.67 0.56
C TYR A 120 13.56 13.92 0.89
N VAL A 121 12.42 13.71 1.54
CA VAL A 121 11.53 14.78 2.01
C VAL A 121 11.58 14.79 3.54
N PRO A 122 12.23 15.80 4.16
CA PRO A 122 12.32 15.89 5.61
C PRO A 122 10.93 15.95 6.27
N GLU A 123 10.80 15.44 7.49
CA GLU A 123 9.53 15.41 8.22
C GLU A 123 8.85 16.79 8.26
N GLU A 124 9.60 17.86 8.53
CA GLU A 124 9.05 19.22 8.57
C GLU A 124 8.38 19.60 7.24
N GLN A 125 8.95 19.19 6.10
CA GLN A 125 8.35 19.43 4.79
C GLN A 125 7.12 18.56 4.56
N VAL A 126 7.11 17.31 5.04
CA VAL A 126 5.93 16.43 5.00
C VAL A 126 4.77 17.07 5.76
N LEU A 127 5.02 17.57 6.97
CA LEU A 127 4.01 18.23 7.80
C LEU A 127 3.46 19.51 7.14
N LYS A 128 4.34 20.33 6.55
CA LYS A 128 3.91 21.51 5.76
C LYS A 128 3.04 21.11 4.57
N ASN A 129 3.38 20.03 3.87
CA ASN A 129 2.60 19.54 2.73
C ASN A 129 1.21 19.06 3.16
N ILE A 130 1.10 18.36 4.30
CA ILE A 130 -0.18 17.93 4.86
C ILE A 130 -1.06 19.16 5.16
N GLN A 131 -0.52 20.14 5.91
CA GLN A 131 -1.24 21.37 6.26
C GLN A 131 -1.64 22.20 5.03
N ALA A 132 -0.78 22.32 4.03
CA ALA A 132 -1.08 23.03 2.80
C ALA A 132 -2.27 22.38 2.05
N CYS A 133 -2.31 21.04 1.99
CA CYS A 133 -3.41 20.32 1.36
C CYS A 133 -4.72 20.44 2.16
N GLU A 134 -4.65 20.50 3.49
CA GLU A 134 -5.81 20.78 4.36
C GLU A 134 -6.41 22.17 4.07
N ILE A 135 -5.58 23.21 4.01
CA ILE A 135 -6.01 24.58 3.70
C ILE A 135 -6.68 24.66 2.32
N ILE A 136 -6.14 23.98 1.31
CA ILE A 136 -6.74 23.92 -0.04
C ILE A 136 -8.12 23.25 0.03
N SER A 137 -8.24 22.12 0.72
CA SER A 137 -9.52 21.41 0.85
C SER A 137 -10.63 22.25 1.53
N ILE A 138 -10.27 23.04 2.55
CA ILE A 138 -11.22 23.89 3.29
C ILE A 138 -11.60 25.14 2.47
N SER A 139 -10.65 25.73 1.76
CA SER A 139 -10.84 27.01 1.06
C SER A 139 -11.52 26.88 -0.32
N SER A 140 -11.42 25.72 -0.97
CA SER A 140 -11.89 25.56 -2.35
C SER A 140 -13.11 24.66 -2.52
N PHE A 141 -13.61 24.00 -1.46
CA PHE A 141 -14.64 22.95 -1.56
C PHE A 141 -14.29 21.91 -2.65
N ASP A 142 -13.00 21.77 -2.95
CA ASP A 142 -12.46 20.91 -3.99
C ASP A 142 -12.09 19.56 -3.36
N TRP A 143 -12.98 18.59 -3.53
CA TRP A 143 -12.78 17.22 -3.06
C TRP A 143 -11.63 16.49 -3.79
N SER A 144 -10.99 17.10 -4.81
CA SER A 144 -9.82 16.51 -5.47
C SER A 144 -8.56 16.51 -4.60
N ALA A 145 -8.46 17.43 -3.63
CA ALA A 145 -7.42 17.42 -2.59
C ALA A 145 -7.68 16.36 -1.50
N PHE A 146 -8.94 15.95 -1.35
CA PHE A 146 -9.42 14.93 -0.42
C PHE A 146 -9.39 13.55 -1.10
N PRO A 147 -8.19 13.04 -1.41
CA PRO A 147 -7.64 11.93 -0.61
C PRO A 147 -6.13 12.08 -0.31
N LEU A 148 -5.48 13.15 -0.79
CA LEU A 148 -4.01 13.24 -0.81
C LEU A 148 -3.42 13.63 0.55
N ASN A 149 -4.06 14.56 1.28
CA ASN A 149 -3.61 14.95 2.62
C ASN A 149 -3.70 13.79 3.63
N HIS A 150 -4.80 13.04 3.60
CA HIS A 150 -5.01 11.87 4.46
C HIS A 150 -4.01 10.75 4.15
N MET A 151 -3.77 10.46 2.87
CA MET A 151 -2.75 9.48 2.48
C MET A 151 -1.36 9.91 2.93
N LEU A 152 -1.01 11.19 2.79
CA LEU A 152 0.29 11.69 3.23
C LEU A 152 0.44 11.67 4.77
N ALA A 153 -0.63 11.94 5.52
CA ALA A 153 -0.65 11.81 6.98
C ALA A 153 -0.50 10.35 7.43
N ILE A 154 -1.17 9.40 6.76
CA ILE A 154 -0.98 7.96 6.99
C ILE A 154 0.46 7.55 6.69
N TYR A 155 1.02 7.99 5.56
CA TYR A 155 2.42 7.70 5.22
C TYR A 155 3.42 8.35 6.18
N HIS A 156 3.12 9.51 6.75
CA HIS A 156 3.92 10.11 7.82
C HIS A 156 3.91 9.22 9.08
N SER A 157 2.73 8.81 9.56
CA SER A 157 2.59 7.89 10.69
C SER A 157 3.35 6.57 10.47
N ILE A 158 3.22 5.97 9.28
CA ILE A 158 3.84 4.69 8.94
C ILE A 158 5.36 4.82 8.71
N PHE A 159 5.80 5.70 7.81
CA PHE A 159 7.17 5.72 7.30
C PHE A 159 8.08 6.74 7.97
N VAL A 160 7.53 7.67 8.77
CA VAL A 160 8.33 8.65 9.52
C VAL A 160 8.23 8.40 11.02
N LYS A 161 7.03 8.12 11.57
CA LYS A 161 6.86 7.77 12.98
C LYS A 161 7.07 6.30 13.29
N GLY A 162 6.89 5.42 12.30
CA GLY A 162 7.12 3.99 12.48
C GLY A 162 6.03 3.31 13.29
N ASP A 163 4.80 3.81 13.26
CA ASP A 163 3.72 3.35 14.14
C ASP A 163 3.37 1.87 13.96
N GLN A 164 3.78 1.24 12.86
CA GLN A 164 3.63 -0.21 12.68
C GLN A 164 4.63 -1.05 13.50
N THR A 165 5.79 -0.52 13.88
CA THR A 165 6.88 -1.27 14.52
C THR A 165 7.52 -0.54 15.70
N SER A 166 6.99 0.60 16.11
CA SER A 166 7.54 1.44 17.19
C SER A 166 7.28 0.89 18.60
N PHE A 167 6.61 -0.26 18.71
CA PHE A 167 6.26 -0.89 19.97
C PHE A 167 6.35 -2.42 19.90
N GLU A 168 6.63 -3.02 21.06
CA GLU A 168 6.57 -4.46 21.29
C GLU A 168 5.13 -4.89 21.56
N ILE A 169 4.73 -6.05 21.04
CA ILE A 169 3.39 -6.59 21.27
C ILE A 169 3.39 -7.24 22.65
N GLU A 170 2.57 -6.72 23.56
CA GLU A 170 2.41 -7.32 24.88
C GLU A 170 1.14 -8.20 24.92
N PRO A 171 1.16 -9.32 25.68
CA PRO A 171 -0.02 -10.18 25.84
C PRO A 171 -1.26 -9.48 26.43
N SER A 172 -1.08 -8.30 27.03
CA SER A 172 -2.15 -7.49 27.62
C SER A 172 -3.11 -6.90 26.59
N PHE A 173 -2.67 -6.71 25.34
CA PHE A 173 -3.48 -6.08 24.28
C PHE A 173 -3.38 -6.76 22.92
N GLY A 174 -2.44 -7.69 22.75
CA GLY A 174 -2.22 -8.31 21.45
C GLY A 174 -1.53 -9.66 21.46
N VAL A 175 -1.60 -10.31 20.31
CA VAL A 175 -0.95 -11.59 20.02
C VAL A 175 -0.38 -11.55 18.60
N GLU A 176 0.65 -12.35 18.35
CA GLU A 176 1.31 -12.42 17.05
C GLU A 176 0.84 -13.64 16.26
N ALA A 177 0.47 -13.45 14.99
CA ALA A 177 -0.12 -14.44 14.11
C ALA A 177 0.81 -15.61 13.71
N LEU A 178 2.10 -15.38 13.46
CA LEU A 178 3.13 -16.39 13.22
C LEU A 178 3.36 -17.26 14.47
N GLU A 179 3.21 -16.72 15.68
CA GLU A 179 3.27 -17.53 16.90
C GLU A 179 2.04 -18.44 17.04
N LEU A 180 0.85 -17.93 16.71
CA LEU A 180 -0.40 -18.69 16.80
C LEU A 180 -0.59 -19.72 15.67
N TYR A 181 -0.07 -19.41 14.49
CA TYR A 181 -0.23 -20.17 13.25
C TYR A 181 1.11 -20.32 12.50
N PRO A 182 2.10 -21.03 13.07
CA PRO A 182 3.43 -21.21 12.46
C PRO A 182 3.41 -22.05 11.17
N ASP A 183 2.27 -22.66 10.85
CA ASP A 183 2.05 -23.44 9.63
C ASP A 183 1.73 -22.57 8.40
N VAL A 184 1.30 -21.31 8.61
CA VAL A 184 1.04 -20.36 7.52
C VAL A 184 2.37 -19.83 6.99
N LYS A 185 2.55 -19.88 5.67
CA LYS A 185 3.73 -19.35 4.99
C LYS A 185 3.37 -18.08 4.26
N CYS A 186 3.86 -16.95 4.77
CA CYS A 186 3.66 -15.68 4.09
C CYS A 186 4.53 -15.57 2.83
N ALA A 187 4.00 -14.92 1.80
CA ALA A 187 4.78 -14.39 0.70
C ALA A 187 5.78 -13.35 1.22
N THR A 188 7.01 -13.40 0.68
CA THR A 188 8.04 -12.41 0.96
C THR A 188 7.95 -11.23 0.01
N VAL A 189 8.46 -10.07 0.44
CA VAL A 189 8.54 -8.88 -0.43
C VAL A 189 9.52 -9.07 -1.60
N ASP A 190 10.60 -9.82 -1.40
CA ASP A 190 11.50 -10.27 -2.49
C ASP A 190 10.86 -11.41 -3.29
#